data_AF-K9XGR5-F1
#
_entry.id   AF-K9XGR5-F1
#
_cell.length_a   1.000
_cell.length_b   1.000
_cell.length_c   1.000
_cell.angle_alpha   90.00
_cell.angle_beta   90.00
_cell.angle_gamma   90.00
#
_symmetry.space_group_name_H-M   'P 1'
#
loop_
_entity.id
_entity.type
_entity.pdbx_description
1 polymer ?
#
loop_
_entity_poly.entity_id
_entity_poly.type
_entity_poly.pdbx_seq_one_letter_code
_entity_poly.pdbx_strand_id
1 'polypeptide(L)'
;MDKKKVLEVQEIKLAILESFPPQLSITAIGTVPTQGWKNAELIPYVYIQPPIDGIYEFDFVAEPPEGIVAPALASIQANFRLETIPTNLRGVKVYASSNSQVALLETSGKERTICVKGVLTDEGVECQTLRTADGELYTLVGNLKEFQVGDEVYVAGTVAEFSFCLQGITIVVNWISKSAPKCSLPVSV
;
A
#
# COMPACT_ATOMS: atom_id res chain seq x y z
N MET A 1 11.40 12.06 -29.08
CA MET A 1 12.10 10.91 -29.68
C MET A 1 11.21 9.67 -29.60
N ASP A 2 11.44 8.68 -30.45
CA ASP A 2 10.77 7.38 -30.35
C ASP A 2 11.32 6.59 -29.15
N LYS A 3 10.44 6.14 -28.25
CA LYS A 3 10.83 5.35 -27.08
C LYS A 3 10.87 3.87 -27.42
N LYS A 4 11.86 3.17 -26.90
CA LYS A 4 12.01 1.72 -27.04
C LYS A 4 11.93 1.04 -25.69
N LYS A 5 11.52 -0.23 -25.67
CA LYS A 5 11.54 -1.03 -24.44
C LYS A 5 12.95 -1.07 -23.85
N VAL A 6 13.01 -0.90 -22.53
CA VAL A 6 14.19 -1.17 -21.71
C VAL A 6 14.58 -2.65 -21.91
N LEU A 7 15.88 -2.96 -21.82
CA LEU A 7 16.36 -4.32 -22.13
C LEU A 7 15.69 -5.33 -21.21
N GLU A 8 15.89 -5.17 -19.91
CA GLU A 8 15.34 -6.04 -18.87
C GLU A 8 14.83 -5.20 -17.69
N VAL A 9 13.82 -5.70 -16.99
CA VAL A 9 13.47 -5.24 -15.64
C VAL A 9 14.19 -6.10 -14.61
N GLN A 10 14.84 -5.47 -13.65
CA GLN A 10 15.59 -6.11 -12.56
C GLN A 10 14.81 -6.09 -11.25
N GLU A 11 14.17 -4.96 -10.94
CA GLU A 11 13.42 -4.78 -9.69
C GLU A 11 12.21 -3.88 -9.92
N ILE A 12 11.11 -4.17 -9.21
CA ILE A 12 9.93 -3.31 -9.14
C ILE A 12 9.63 -3.05 -7.66
N LYS A 13 9.56 -1.77 -7.28
CA LYS A 13 9.20 -1.34 -5.93
C LYS A 13 7.83 -0.70 -5.95
N LEU A 14 6.98 -1.13 -5.04
CA LEU A 14 5.65 -0.58 -4.81
C LEU A 14 5.62 0.05 -3.42
N ALA A 15 5.06 1.27 -3.32
CA ALA A 15 4.88 1.95 -2.05
C ALA A 15 3.60 2.77 -2.06
N ILE A 16 2.78 2.64 -1.02
CA ILE A 16 1.67 3.56 -0.77
C ILE A 16 2.26 4.83 -0.14
N LEU A 17 1.98 5.97 -0.75
CA LEU A 17 2.43 7.28 -0.29
C LEU A 17 1.43 7.86 0.69
N GLU A 18 1.93 8.31 1.84
CA GLU A 18 1.17 9.02 2.87
C GLU A 18 0.72 10.39 2.31
N SER A 19 -0.46 10.41 1.70
CA SER A 19 -1.09 11.55 1.03
C SER A 19 -2.60 11.42 1.11
N PHE A 20 -3.33 12.51 0.83
CA PHE A 20 -4.78 12.53 0.91
C PHE A 20 -5.38 13.08 -0.41
N PRO A 21 -5.95 12.23 -1.27
CA PRO A 21 -6.09 10.77 -1.14
C PRO A 21 -4.75 10.01 -1.25
N PRO A 22 -4.66 8.77 -0.72
CA PRO A 22 -3.44 7.96 -0.80
C PRO A 22 -3.13 7.58 -2.25
N GLN A 23 -1.85 7.65 -2.60
CA GLN A 23 -1.35 7.41 -3.95
C GLN A 23 -0.39 6.23 -3.95
N LEU A 24 -0.30 5.49 -5.05
CA LEU A 24 0.70 4.43 -5.20
C LEU A 24 1.89 4.94 -6.02
N SER A 25 3.08 4.76 -5.48
CA SER A 25 4.34 4.92 -6.20
C SER A 25 4.78 3.55 -6.75
N ILE A 26 5.03 3.51 -8.05
CA ILE A 26 5.62 2.37 -8.76
C ILE A 26 6.98 2.80 -9.27
N THR A 27 8.03 2.11 -8.85
CA THR A 27 9.39 2.34 -9.34
C THR A 27 9.89 1.09 -10.01
N ALA A 28 10.27 1.19 -11.28
CA ALA A 28 10.91 0.10 -12.02
C ALA A 28 12.39 0.43 -12.24
N ILE A 29 13.26 -0.53 -11.93
CA ILE A 29 14.69 -0.47 -12.16
C ILE A 29 15.05 -1.59 -13.14
N GLY A 30 15.82 -1.24 -14.16
CA GLY A 30 16.19 -2.16 -15.24
C GLY A 30 17.54 -1.84 -15.83
N THR A 31 17.86 -2.52 -16.92
CA THR A 31 19.08 -2.26 -17.70
C THR A 31 18.79 -1.93 -19.15
N VAL A 32 19.71 -1.22 -19.79
CA VAL A 32 19.71 -0.87 -21.22
C VAL A 32 21.02 -1.35 -21.86
N PRO A 33 21.05 -1.63 -23.17
CA PRO A 33 22.19 -2.26 -23.82
C PRO A 33 23.42 -1.35 -23.98
N THR A 34 23.23 -0.04 -23.88
CA THR A 34 24.28 0.98 -24.06
C THR A 34 24.13 2.10 -23.03
N GLN A 35 25.16 2.92 -22.87
CA GLN A 35 25.09 4.16 -22.10
C GLN A 35 24.26 5.23 -22.83
N GLY A 36 23.77 6.23 -22.10
CA GLY A 36 23.18 7.45 -22.67
C GLY A 36 21.67 7.38 -22.96
N TRP A 37 20.98 6.30 -22.59
CA TRP A 37 19.52 6.26 -22.61
C TRP A 37 18.92 7.27 -21.61
N LYS A 38 17.79 7.86 -21.96
CA LYS A 38 17.15 8.93 -21.17
C LYS A 38 15.63 8.77 -21.13
N ASN A 39 14.97 9.60 -20.32
CA ASN A 39 13.51 9.77 -20.32
C ASN A 39 12.76 8.45 -20.14
N ALA A 40 13.24 7.62 -19.21
CA ALA A 40 12.63 6.35 -18.88
C ALA A 40 11.23 6.56 -18.30
N GLU A 41 10.30 5.71 -18.70
CA GLU A 41 8.89 5.84 -18.37
C GLU A 41 8.23 4.47 -18.26
N LEU A 42 7.22 4.38 -17.40
CA LEU A 42 6.28 3.26 -17.36
C LEU A 42 4.98 3.71 -18.05
N ILE A 43 4.63 3.04 -19.13
CA ILE A 43 3.40 3.32 -19.88
C ILE A 43 2.35 2.30 -19.44
N PRO A 44 1.25 2.73 -18.79
CA PRO A 44 0.18 1.83 -18.36
C PRO A 44 -0.58 1.25 -19.56
N TYR A 45 -0.99 -0.01 -19.45
CA TYR A 45 -1.94 -0.59 -20.38
C TYR A 45 -3.33 0.00 -20.13
N VAL A 46 -4.02 0.38 -21.21
CA VAL A 46 -5.38 0.91 -21.13
C VAL A 46 -6.36 -0.24 -21.21
N TYR A 47 -7.17 -0.38 -20.16
CA TYR A 47 -8.19 -1.42 -20.09
C TYR A 47 -9.59 -0.82 -20.21
N ILE A 48 -10.48 -1.54 -20.92
CA ILE A 48 -11.92 -1.24 -20.90
C ILE A 48 -12.53 -1.74 -19.58
N GLN A 49 -12.07 -2.89 -19.09
CA GLN A 49 -12.48 -3.48 -17.82
C GLN A 49 -11.25 -3.73 -16.95
N PRO A 50 -11.28 -3.42 -15.65
CA PRO A 50 -10.18 -3.72 -14.74
C PRO A 50 -9.74 -5.20 -14.83
N PRO A 51 -8.43 -5.49 -14.73
CA PRO A 51 -7.92 -6.86 -14.79
C PRO A 51 -8.48 -7.68 -13.62
N ILE A 52 -9.05 -8.85 -13.93
CA ILE A 52 -9.76 -9.70 -12.96
C ILE A 52 -8.80 -10.24 -11.89
N ASP A 53 -7.55 -10.49 -12.25
CA ASP A 53 -6.51 -10.96 -11.33
C ASP A 53 -5.94 -9.86 -10.43
N GLY A 54 -6.28 -8.59 -10.70
CA GLY A 54 -5.80 -7.42 -9.99
C GLY A 54 -4.38 -6.98 -10.35
N ILE A 55 -3.79 -7.53 -11.41
CA ILE A 55 -2.42 -7.21 -11.84
C ILE A 55 -2.46 -6.24 -13.01
N TYR A 56 -2.03 -5.01 -12.77
CA TYR A 56 -2.03 -3.95 -13.79
C TYR A 56 -0.71 -3.94 -14.56
N GLU A 57 -0.79 -3.84 -15.88
CA GLU A 57 0.38 -3.98 -16.75
C GLU A 57 0.97 -2.64 -17.20
N PHE A 58 2.30 -2.61 -17.33
CA PHE A 58 3.05 -1.46 -17.80
C PHE A 58 4.13 -1.90 -18.79
N ASP A 59 4.36 -1.08 -19.83
CA ASP A 59 5.58 -1.17 -20.64
C ASP A 59 6.66 -0.27 -20.05
N PHE A 60 7.86 -0.82 -19.84
CA PHE A 60 9.03 -0.05 -19.42
C PHE A 60 9.84 0.38 -20.63
N VAL A 61 9.82 1.68 -20.92
CA VAL A 61 10.42 2.25 -22.12
C VAL A 61 11.37 3.40 -21.79
N ALA A 62 12.29 3.70 -22.69
CA ALA A 62 13.21 4.83 -22.60
C ALA A 62 13.65 5.28 -24.00
N GLU A 63 14.23 6.48 -24.08
CA GLU A 63 14.78 7.02 -25.32
C GLU A 63 16.21 6.51 -25.51
N PRO A 64 16.53 5.85 -26.63
CA PRO A 64 17.90 5.42 -26.92
C PRO A 64 18.81 6.63 -27.20
N PRO A 65 20.13 6.52 -26.98
CA PRO A 65 21.07 7.57 -27.35
C PRO A 65 21.10 7.79 -28.86
N GLU A 66 21.44 9.01 -29.28
CA GLU A 66 21.69 9.31 -30.68
C GLU A 66 23.07 8.80 -31.12
N GLY A 67 23.16 8.28 -32.34
CA GLY A 67 24.40 7.77 -32.91
C GLY A 67 24.79 6.37 -32.40
N ILE A 68 26.00 5.95 -32.79
CA ILE A 68 26.52 4.63 -32.42
C ILE A 68 27.22 4.74 -31.06
N VAL A 69 26.70 4.03 -30.07
CA VAL A 69 27.31 3.91 -28.74
C VAL A 69 27.81 2.48 -28.56
N ALA A 70 28.99 2.33 -27.97
CA ALA A 70 29.55 1.00 -27.68
C ALA A 70 28.65 0.22 -26.71
N PRO A 71 28.47 -1.10 -26.90
CA PRO A 71 27.70 -1.94 -25.99
C PRO A 71 28.28 -1.90 -24.57
N ALA A 72 27.44 -1.52 -23.61
CA ALA A 72 27.77 -1.46 -22.19
C ALA A 72 26.47 -1.37 -21.39
N LEU A 73 26.14 -2.42 -20.62
CA LEU A 73 24.93 -2.45 -19.81
C LEU A 73 24.93 -1.27 -18.83
N ALA A 74 23.86 -0.49 -18.85
CA ALA A 74 23.66 0.64 -17.94
C ALA A 74 22.35 0.46 -17.18
N SER A 75 22.31 0.90 -15.92
CA SER A 75 21.07 0.90 -15.13
C SER A 75 20.19 2.10 -15.52
N ILE A 76 18.88 1.89 -15.50
CA ILE A 76 17.89 2.94 -15.74
C ILE A 76 16.68 2.75 -14.82
N GLN A 77 16.04 3.86 -14.44
CA GLN A 77 14.90 3.88 -13.53
C GLN A 77 13.77 4.74 -14.08
N ALA A 78 12.54 4.25 -13.96
CA ALA A 78 11.32 5.05 -14.13
C ALA A 78 10.48 5.02 -12.87
N ASN A 79 9.72 6.10 -12.66
CA ASN A 79 8.74 6.21 -11.59
C ASN A 79 7.38 6.54 -12.19
N PHE A 80 6.34 5.88 -11.69
CA PHE A 80 4.96 6.15 -12.03
C PHE A 80 4.16 6.35 -10.76
N ARG A 81 3.27 7.33 -10.76
CA ARG A 81 2.41 7.65 -9.64
C ARG A 81 0.97 7.40 -10.07
N LEU A 82 0.33 6.48 -9.38
CA LEU A 82 -1.09 6.21 -9.56
C LEU A 82 -1.86 6.99 -8.49
N GLU A 83 -2.53 8.05 -8.93
CA GLU A 83 -3.22 8.99 -8.03
C GLU A 83 -4.48 8.40 -7.39
N THR A 84 -5.18 7.52 -8.13
CA THR A 84 -6.35 6.80 -7.64
C THR A 84 -6.06 5.32 -7.68
N ILE A 85 -6.00 4.69 -6.49
CA ILE A 85 -5.71 3.26 -6.36
C ILE A 85 -6.99 2.46 -6.65
N PRO A 86 -7.01 1.59 -7.68
CA PRO A 86 -8.14 0.72 -7.94
C PRO A 86 -8.37 -0.25 -6.78
N THR A 87 -9.64 -0.48 -6.43
CA THR A 87 -10.00 -1.37 -5.31
C THR A 87 -9.59 -2.82 -5.52
N ASN A 88 -9.44 -3.27 -6.77
CA ASN A 88 -8.97 -4.61 -7.11
C ASN A 88 -7.45 -4.68 -7.32
N LEU A 89 -6.69 -3.61 -7.08
CA LEU A 89 -5.25 -3.62 -7.29
C LEU A 89 -4.58 -4.59 -6.31
N ARG A 90 -3.91 -5.60 -6.86
CA ARG A 90 -3.10 -6.58 -6.13
C ARG A 90 -1.61 -6.48 -6.44
N GLY A 91 -1.26 -5.85 -7.56
CA GLY A 91 0.12 -5.69 -7.97
C GLY A 91 0.24 -5.13 -9.37
N VAL A 92 1.46 -5.10 -9.87
CA VAL A 92 1.77 -4.66 -11.22
C VAL A 92 2.68 -5.65 -11.93
N LYS A 93 2.55 -5.73 -13.24
CA LYS A 93 3.46 -6.45 -14.12
C LYS A 93 4.13 -5.47 -15.07
N VAL A 94 5.46 -5.50 -15.10
CA VAL A 94 6.24 -4.61 -15.97
C VAL A 94 6.89 -5.44 -17.07
N TYR A 95 6.62 -5.08 -18.32
CA TYR A 95 7.20 -5.69 -19.50
C TYR A 95 8.42 -4.89 -19.99
N ALA A 96 9.54 -5.59 -20.14
CA ALA A 96 10.73 -5.13 -20.82
C ALA A 96 10.88 -5.88 -22.16
N SER A 97 12.00 -5.70 -22.86
CA SER A 97 12.23 -6.36 -24.15
C SER A 97 12.58 -7.84 -24.01
N SER A 98 13.33 -8.22 -22.97
CA SER A 98 13.84 -9.59 -22.77
C SER A 98 13.08 -10.36 -21.68
N ASN A 99 12.37 -9.67 -20.79
CA ASN A 99 11.65 -10.30 -19.69
C ASN A 99 10.42 -9.48 -19.26
N SER A 100 9.70 -10.00 -18.28
CA SER A 100 8.71 -9.28 -17.50
C SER A 100 8.80 -9.70 -16.04
N GLN A 101 8.53 -8.79 -15.11
CA GLN A 101 8.43 -9.11 -13.69
C GLN A 101 7.09 -8.67 -13.12
N VAL A 102 6.62 -9.41 -12.11
CA VAL A 102 5.42 -9.07 -11.34
C VAL A 102 5.87 -8.67 -9.95
N ALA A 103 5.42 -7.50 -9.48
CA ALA A 103 5.49 -7.13 -8.08
C ALA A 103 4.08 -7.12 -7.53
N LEU A 104 3.85 -7.93 -6.50
CA LEU A 104 2.63 -7.85 -5.72
C LEU A 104 2.73 -6.64 -4.80
N LEU A 105 1.63 -5.93 -4.64
CA LEU A 105 1.49 -4.99 -3.54
C LEU A 105 1.44 -5.87 -2.29
N GLU A 106 2.59 -6.04 -1.65
CA GLU A 106 2.67 -6.73 -0.38
C GLU A 106 1.68 -6.04 0.57
N THR A 107 0.54 -6.67 0.81
CA THR A 107 -0.33 -6.39 1.96
C THR A 107 0.34 -6.82 3.28
N SER A 108 1.66 -7.00 3.26
CA SER A 108 2.52 -7.22 4.41
C SER A 108 2.81 -5.86 5.07
N GLY A 109 1.76 -5.30 5.70
CA GLY A 109 1.89 -4.39 6.85
C GLY A 109 1.93 -2.88 6.59
N LYS A 110 0.80 -2.28 6.22
CA LYS A 110 0.36 -0.96 6.77
C LYS A 110 -1.06 -0.53 6.33
N GLU A 111 -2.01 -1.46 6.31
CA GLU A 111 -3.19 -1.15 7.12
C GLU A 111 -2.66 -1.20 8.56
N ARG A 112 -2.72 -0.08 9.32
CA ARG A 112 -2.18 -0.04 10.69
C ARG A 112 -3.05 -0.94 11.56
N THR A 113 -2.86 -2.25 11.48
CA THR A 113 -3.46 -3.21 12.38
C THR A 113 -2.86 -2.93 13.74
N ILE A 114 -3.65 -2.31 14.62
CA ILE A 114 -3.24 -2.01 15.98
C ILE A 114 -3.94 -2.97 16.93
N CYS A 115 -3.20 -3.31 17.99
CA CYS A 115 -3.67 -4.15 19.07
C CYS A 115 -3.58 -3.31 20.33
N VAL A 116 -4.73 -2.85 20.81
CA VAL A 116 -4.83 -1.95 21.96
C VAL A 116 -5.59 -2.63 23.09
N LYS A 117 -5.13 -2.38 24.31
CA LYS A 117 -5.81 -2.80 25.53
C LYS A 117 -6.48 -1.58 26.14
N GLY A 118 -7.75 -1.71 26.49
CA GLY A 118 -8.46 -0.61 27.14
C GLY A 118 -9.81 -1.03 27.72
N VAL A 119 -10.52 -0.06 28.26
CA VAL A 119 -11.86 -0.21 28.81
C VAL A 119 -12.87 0.38 27.83
N LEU A 120 -13.95 -0.35 27.53
CA LEU A 120 -15.03 0.18 26.71
C LEU A 120 -15.76 1.31 27.44
N THR A 121 -15.88 2.48 26.81
CA THR A 121 -16.51 3.67 27.39
C THR A 121 -17.62 4.19 26.48
N ASP A 122 -18.66 4.78 27.06
CA ASP A 122 -19.77 5.42 26.33
C ASP A 122 -19.49 6.92 26.08
N GLU A 123 -18.22 7.26 25.84
CA GLU A 123 -17.79 8.66 25.64
C GLU A 123 -17.99 9.11 24.19
N GLY A 124 -18.13 8.17 23.26
CA GLY A 124 -18.41 8.43 21.86
C GLY A 124 -19.89 8.66 21.59
N VAL A 125 -20.20 9.71 20.83
CA VAL A 125 -21.58 10.08 20.48
C VAL A 125 -22.16 9.18 19.38
N GLU A 126 -21.31 8.70 18.47
CA GLU A 126 -21.73 7.92 17.30
C GLU A 126 -21.29 6.45 17.37
N CYS A 127 -20.16 6.18 18.04
CA CYS A 127 -19.52 4.88 18.07
C CYS A 127 -19.02 4.59 19.48
N GLN A 128 -19.05 3.32 19.88
CA GLN A 128 -18.46 2.89 21.14
C GLN A 128 -16.98 3.30 21.20
N THR A 129 -16.54 3.84 22.32
CA THR A 129 -15.13 4.20 22.52
C THR A 129 -14.39 3.20 23.39
N LEU A 130 -13.07 3.18 23.26
CA LEU A 130 -12.14 2.41 24.06
C LEU A 130 -11.10 3.38 24.64
N ARG A 131 -10.95 3.39 25.96
CA ARG A 131 -9.94 4.20 26.64
C ARG A 131 -8.79 3.32 27.12
N THR A 132 -7.57 3.66 26.71
CA THR A 132 -6.35 2.95 27.16
C THR A 132 -5.92 3.43 28.54
N ALA A 133 -5.03 2.67 29.20
CA ALA A 133 -4.45 3.06 30.49
C ALA A 133 -3.67 4.38 30.43
N ASP A 134 -3.11 4.70 29.27
CA ASP A 134 -2.36 5.94 29.01
C ASP A 134 -3.28 7.15 28.73
N GLY A 135 -4.59 6.93 28.74
CA GLY A 135 -5.60 7.98 28.55
C GLY A 135 -5.97 8.26 27.10
N GLU A 136 -5.44 7.50 26.14
CA GLU A 136 -5.82 7.61 24.73
C GLU A 136 -7.25 7.10 24.50
N LEU A 137 -7.99 7.77 23.62
CA LEU A 137 -9.35 7.43 23.26
C LEU A 137 -9.42 6.96 21.80
N TYR A 138 -9.88 5.74 21.60
CA TYR A 138 -10.13 5.14 20.29
C TYR A 138 -11.63 4.95 20.07
N THR A 139 -12.10 5.13 18.84
CA THR A 139 -13.47 4.76 18.45
C THR A 139 -13.48 3.40 17.80
N LEU A 140 -14.47 2.57 18.11
CA LEU A 140 -14.59 1.23 17.59
C LEU A 140 -15.75 1.14 16.61
N VAL A 141 -15.47 0.60 15.43
CA VAL A 141 -16.48 0.30 14.41
C VAL A 141 -16.50 -1.19 14.15
N GLY A 142 -17.69 -1.79 14.19
CA GLY A 142 -17.90 -3.21 13.88
C GLY A 142 -18.59 -3.97 14.99
N ASN A 143 -18.34 -5.28 15.06
CA ASN A 143 -19.02 -6.18 15.98
C ASN A 143 -18.23 -6.34 17.29
N LEU A 144 -18.78 -5.81 18.38
CA LEU A 144 -18.22 -5.90 19.74
C LEU A 144 -18.65 -7.15 20.50
N LYS A 145 -19.35 -8.08 19.84
CA LYS A 145 -19.93 -9.29 20.44
C LYS A 145 -20.84 -8.93 21.63
N GLU A 146 -20.60 -9.57 22.78
CA GLU A 146 -21.39 -9.43 24.02
C GLU A 146 -20.71 -8.49 25.04
N PHE A 147 -19.63 -7.80 24.66
CA PHE A 147 -18.92 -6.90 25.58
C PHE A 147 -19.69 -5.60 25.78
N GLN A 148 -19.72 -5.11 27.02
CA GLN A 148 -20.45 -3.92 27.42
C GLN A 148 -19.52 -2.81 27.89
N VAL A 149 -20.05 -1.58 27.95
CA VAL A 149 -19.38 -0.45 28.58
C VAL A 149 -18.88 -0.85 29.97
N GLY A 150 -17.61 -0.60 30.26
CA GLY A 150 -16.93 -0.97 31.50
C GLY A 150 -16.11 -2.27 31.43
N ASP A 151 -16.26 -3.08 30.38
CA ASP A 151 -15.39 -4.25 30.19
C ASP A 151 -13.97 -3.82 29.75
N GLU A 152 -12.96 -4.38 30.43
CA GLU A 152 -11.57 -4.32 29.96
C GLU A 152 -11.35 -5.41 28.90
N VAL A 153 -10.91 -4.99 27.71
CA VAL A 153 -10.77 -5.84 26.53
C VAL A 153 -9.50 -5.54 25.75
N TYR A 154 -9.05 -6.54 25.01
CA TYR A 154 -8.05 -6.41 23.96
C TYR A 154 -8.77 -6.33 22.63
N VAL A 155 -8.51 -5.26 21.88
CA VAL A 155 -9.06 -5.03 20.55
C VAL A 155 -7.92 -5.10 19.55
N ALA A 156 -8.08 -5.95 18.54
CA ALA A 156 -7.22 -5.99 17.37
C ALA A 156 -8.03 -5.56 16.16
N GLY A 157 -7.52 -4.57 15.42
CA GLY A 157 -8.24 -4.03 14.29
C GLY A 157 -7.41 -3.08 13.44
N THR A 158 -7.95 -2.70 12.29
CA THR A 158 -7.29 -1.76 11.38
C THR A 158 -7.72 -0.33 11.69
N VAL A 159 -6.77 0.61 11.75
CA VAL A 159 -7.08 2.04 11.83
C VAL A 159 -7.74 2.50 10.52
N ALA A 160 -8.98 2.97 10.61
CA ALA A 160 -9.67 3.64 9.53
C ALA A 160 -9.37 5.15 9.59
N GLU A 161 -8.70 5.68 8.56
CA GLU A 161 -8.39 7.11 8.44
C GLU A 161 -9.63 7.95 8.06
N PHE A 162 -10.71 7.30 7.63
CA PHE A 162 -12.00 7.91 7.35
C PHE A 162 -13.08 7.11 8.07
N SER A 163 -13.66 7.69 9.11
CA SER A 163 -14.82 7.13 9.78
C SER A 163 -15.90 8.19 9.94
N PHE A 164 -17.13 7.70 10.05
CA PHE A 164 -18.26 8.51 10.46
C PHE A 164 -18.21 8.87 11.94
N CYS A 165 -17.34 8.23 12.75
CA CYS A 165 -17.18 8.50 14.16
C CYS A 165 -16.25 9.70 14.32
N LEU A 166 -16.77 10.93 14.30
CA LEU A 166 -15.96 12.17 14.25
C LEU A 166 -15.19 12.49 15.56
N GLN A 167 -14.81 11.49 16.34
CA GLN A 167 -14.25 11.60 17.67
C GLN A 167 -13.08 10.62 17.86
N GLY A 168 -11.86 11.03 17.51
CA GLY A 168 -10.63 10.25 17.76
C GLY A 168 -10.23 9.28 16.63
N ILE A 169 -9.31 8.36 16.94
CA ILE A 169 -8.79 7.39 15.98
C ILE A 169 -9.76 6.21 15.89
N THR A 170 -10.28 5.93 14.69
CA THR A 170 -11.22 4.82 14.51
C THR A 170 -10.53 3.52 14.18
N ILE A 171 -10.92 2.47 14.89
CA ILE A 171 -10.48 1.10 14.71
C ILE A 171 -11.66 0.29 14.19
N VAL A 172 -11.48 -0.31 13.01
CA VAL A 172 -12.38 -1.35 12.54
C VAL A 172 -12.04 -2.63 13.30
N VAL A 173 -12.96 -3.11 14.13
CA VAL A 173 -12.72 -4.26 15.01
C VAL A 173 -12.72 -5.54 14.20
N ASN A 174 -11.55 -6.15 14.07
CA ASN A 174 -11.40 -7.49 13.51
C ASN A 174 -11.53 -8.57 14.60
N TRP A 175 -11.11 -8.26 15.82
CA TRP A 175 -11.16 -9.20 16.95
C TRP A 175 -11.21 -8.49 18.30
N ILE A 176 -11.94 -9.09 19.25
CA ILE A 176 -12.11 -8.59 20.62
C ILE A 176 -12.19 -9.77 21.62
N SER A 177 -11.50 -9.64 22.77
CA SER A 177 -11.49 -10.62 23.87
C SER A 177 -11.07 -10.01 25.21
N LYS A 178 -11.38 -10.69 26.32
CA LYS A 178 -10.84 -10.41 27.67
C LYS A 178 -9.41 -10.93 27.87
N SER A 179 -8.95 -11.85 27.01
CA SER A 179 -7.60 -12.40 27.04
C SER A 179 -6.71 -11.76 25.99
N ALA A 180 -5.41 -11.62 26.29
CA ALA A 180 -4.44 -11.05 25.36
C ALA A 180 -4.35 -11.88 24.06
N PRO A 181 -4.49 -11.27 22.87
CA PRO A 181 -4.27 -11.96 21.61
C PRO A 181 -2.78 -12.30 21.43
N LYS A 182 -2.46 -13.27 20.57
CA LYS A 182 -1.10 -13.47 20.02
C LYS A 182 -0.70 -12.36 19.02
N CYS A 183 -1.31 -11.20 19.13
CA CYS A 183 -0.90 -10.04 18.37
C CYS A 183 0.30 -9.47 19.12
N SER A 184 1.45 -9.37 18.47
CA SER A 184 2.60 -8.67 19.03
C SER A 184 2.16 -7.25 19.38
N LEU A 185 1.93 -7.00 20.68
CA LEU A 185 1.63 -5.67 21.18
C LEU A 185 2.76 -4.75 20.67
N PRO A 186 2.45 -3.59 20.07
CA PRO A 186 3.49 -2.61 19.80
C PRO A 186 4.15 -2.31 21.15
N VAL A 187 5.45 -2.60 21.23
CA VAL A 187 6.27 -2.27 22.38
C VAL A 187 6.27 -0.75 22.46
N SER A 188 5.53 -0.20 23.42
CA SER A 188 5.72 1.17 23.87
C SER A 188 7.18 1.27 24.32
N VAL A 189 7.97 2.07 23.61
CA VAL A 189 9.36 2.40 23.98
C VAL A 189 9.32 3.39 25.14
#